data_AF-A0A0A8B3D0-F1
#
_entry.id   AF-A0A0A8B3D0-F1
#
_cell.length_a   1.000
_cell.length_b   1.000
_cell.length_c   1.000
_cell.angle_alpha   90.00
_cell.angle_beta   90.00
_cell.angle_gamma   90.00
#
_symmetry.space_group_name_H-M   'P 1'
#
loop_
_entity.id
_entity.type
_entity.pdbx_description
1 polymer ?
#
loop_
_entity_poly.entity_id
_entity_poly.type
_entity_poly.pdbx_seq_one_letter_code
_entity_poly.pdbx_strand_id
1 'polypeptide(L)'
;MADRTVESYTKEIPDIPEELERVLVYILNEARDKVAAGEELTPFTALAIKDKLFLESHPADTIEGCFAAAEHTVHQANGADAYGFCYDGYVEVDDRTLDAVIAEGGIPGGGSGHAIGYVYEVDSTGAVSFESEPTYIGTAPNFMIHASAHAWPVEDVESAGETPDQIEGAPGAEE
;
A
#
# COMPACT_ATOMS: atom_id res chain seq x y z
N MET A 1 -0.72 -3.09 16.71
CA MET A 1 -1.12 -4.44 17.16
C MET A 1 -2.35 -4.95 16.40
N ALA A 2 -2.17 -5.32 15.13
CA ALA A 2 -3.16 -6.10 14.39
C ALA A 2 -2.96 -7.58 14.70
N ASP A 3 -4.04 -8.32 14.85
CA ASP A 3 -4.06 -9.75 15.16
C ASP A 3 -3.91 -10.56 13.86
N ARG A 4 -2.77 -11.23 13.65
CA ARG A 4 -2.54 -12.10 12.50
C ARG A 4 -2.17 -13.51 12.94
N THR A 5 -3.11 -14.43 12.76
CA THR A 5 -2.88 -15.88 12.87
C THR A 5 -2.24 -16.42 11.59
N VAL A 6 -1.00 -16.93 11.67
CA VAL A 6 -0.32 -17.57 10.53
C VAL A 6 -0.34 -19.08 10.71
N GLU A 7 -1.31 -19.74 10.08
CA GLU A 7 -1.30 -21.19 9.95
C GLU A 7 -0.36 -21.58 8.78
N SER A 8 0.87 -21.99 9.13
CA SER A 8 1.84 -22.74 8.30
C SER A 8 2.96 -21.97 7.55
N TYR A 9 4.18 -22.49 7.72
CA TYR A 9 5.42 -22.22 6.97
C TYR A 9 5.37 -22.74 5.52
N THR A 10 4.45 -22.24 4.68
CA THR A 10 4.49 -22.64 3.26
C THR A 10 5.69 -22.00 2.57
N LYS A 11 6.63 -22.86 2.15
CA LYS A 11 7.96 -22.58 1.60
C LYS A 11 7.97 -22.19 0.11
N GLU A 12 6.85 -21.71 -0.41
CA GLU A 12 6.75 -21.19 -1.77
C GLU A 12 6.41 -19.71 -1.65
N ILE A 13 7.45 -18.87 -1.71
CA ILE A 13 7.30 -17.42 -1.83
C ILE A 13 6.45 -17.21 -3.09
N PRO A 14 5.22 -16.67 -2.99
CA PRO A 14 4.44 -16.38 -4.17
C PRO A 14 5.22 -15.41 -5.05
N ASP A 15 5.00 -15.46 -6.36
CA ASP A 15 5.60 -14.51 -7.30
C ASP A 15 5.01 -13.12 -7.02
N ILE A 16 5.69 -12.37 -6.15
CA ILE A 16 5.32 -11.00 -5.80
C ILE A 16 5.76 -10.12 -6.98
N PRO A 17 4.90 -9.23 -7.51
CA PRO A 17 5.30 -8.28 -8.54
C PRO A 17 6.56 -7.51 -8.14
N GLU A 18 7.55 -7.42 -9.04
CA GLU A 18 8.88 -6.84 -8.75
C GLU A 18 8.81 -5.44 -8.12
N GLU A 19 7.91 -4.58 -8.61
CA GLU A 19 7.72 -3.24 -8.05
C GLU A 19 7.18 -3.27 -6.61
N LEU A 20 6.25 -4.18 -6.32
CA LEU A 20 5.71 -4.36 -4.97
C LEU A 20 6.79 -4.91 -4.04
N GLU A 21 7.50 -5.95 -4.45
CA GLU A 21 8.60 -6.51 -3.67
C GLU A 21 9.64 -5.44 -3.32
N ARG A 22 10.04 -4.62 -4.30
CA ARG A 22 10.98 -3.53 -4.10
C ARG A 22 10.50 -2.53 -3.05
N VAL A 23 9.22 -2.12 -3.12
CA VAL A 23 8.64 -1.19 -2.14
C VAL A 23 8.63 -1.81 -0.75
N LEU A 24 8.13 -3.05 -0.62
CA LEU A 24 7.99 -3.74 0.66
C LEU A 24 9.35 -3.98 1.31
N VAL A 25 10.34 -4.48 0.57
CA VAL A 25 11.69 -4.73 1.10
C VAL A 25 12.36 -3.41 1.50
N TYR A 26 12.18 -2.34 0.73
CA TYR A 26 12.75 -1.03 1.07
C TYR A 26 12.22 -0.50 2.40
N ILE A 27 10.90 -0.41 2.56
CA ILE A 27 10.31 0.14 3.79
C ILE A 27 10.55 -0.75 4.99
N LEU A 28 10.60 -2.05 4.78
CA LEU A 28 10.84 -3.02 5.84
C LEU A 28 12.27 -2.89 6.40
N ASN A 29 13.26 -2.69 5.53
CA ASN A 29 14.64 -2.45 5.96
C ASN A 29 14.77 -1.11 6.71
N GLU A 30 14.15 -0.03 6.21
CA GLU A 30 14.15 1.26 6.91
C GLU A 30 13.52 1.17 8.30
N ALA A 31 12.40 0.44 8.42
CA ALA A 31 11.72 0.23 9.68
C ALA A 31 12.54 -0.65 10.64
N ARG A 32 13.14 -1.74 10.13
CA ARG A 32 14.06 -2.59 10.90
C ARG A 32 15.21 -1.78 11.48
N ASP A 33 15.84 -0.93 10.68
CA ASP A 33 17.02 -0.18 11.11
C ASP A 33 16.66 0.85 12.21
N LYS A 34 15.47 1.47 12.14
CA LYS A 34 14.94 2.33 13.21
C LYS A 34 14.71 1.57 14.51
N VAL A 35 14.00 0.44 14.43
CA VAL A 35 13.72 -0.39 15.61
C VAL A 35 15.01 -0.95 16.21
N ALA A 36 15.97 -1.38 15.38
CA ALA A 36 17.29 -1.82 15.82
C ALA A 36 18.10 -0.71 16.49
N ALA A 37 17.89 0.56 16.12
CA ALA A 37 18.45 1.72 16.80
C ALA A 37 17.74 2.07 18.13
N GLY A 38 16.68 1.34 18.49
CA GLY A 38 15.86 1.58 19.67
C GLY A 38 14.85 2.71 19.48
N GLU A 39 14.52 3.07 18.23
CA GLU A 39 13.50 4.07 17.92
C GLU A 39 12.11 3.41 17.85
N GLU A 40 11.09 4.13 18.32
CA GLU A 40 9.70 3.71 18.19
C GLU A 40 9.25 3.82 16.72
N LEU A 41 8.64 2.76 16.20
CA LEU A 41 8.14 2.73 14.84
C LEU A 41 6.72 3.31 14.74
N THR A 42 6.61 4.55 14.29
CA THR A 42 5.33 5.10 13.85
C THR A 42 4.91 4.43 12.53
N PRO A 43 3.70 3.86 12.41
CA PRO A 43 3.21 3.29 11.16
C PRO A 43 3.25 4.28 9.99
N PHE A 44 3.56 3.80 8.79
CA PHE A 44 3.68 4.68 7.62
C PHE A 44 3.40 3.93 6.31
N THR A 45 2.91 4.66 5.32
CA THR A 45 2.72 4.16 3.95
C THR A 45 3.81 4.68 3.05
N ALA A 46 4.30 3.83 2.15
CA ALA A 46 5.11 4.19 1.01
C ALA A 46 4.33 4.02 -0.29
N LEU A 47 4.48 4.99 -1.19
CA LEU A 47 3.89 4.99 -2.52
C LEU A 47 5.02 5.06 -3.56
N ALA A 48 5.13 4.04 -4.40
CA ALA A 48 5.98 4.09 -5.58
C ALA A 48 5.23 4.79 -6.71
N ILE A 49 5.77 5.89 -7.20
CA ILE A 49 5.22 6.65 -8.33
C ILE A 49 6.38 6.91 -9.28
N LYS A 50 6.41 6.20 -10.41
CA LYS A 50 7.57 6.22 -11.33
C LYS A 50 8.85 5.86 -10.56
N ASP A 51 9.94 6.61 -10.78
CA ASP A 51 11.22 6.38 -10.10
C ASP A 51 11.31 6.94 -8.67
N LYS A 52 10.20 7.37 -8.07
CA LYS A 52 10.17 8.01 -6.74
C LYS A 52 9.38 7.21 -5.74
N LEU A 53 9.83 7.28 -4.48
CA LEU A 53 9.12 6.74 -3.33
C LEU A 53 8.70 7.88 -2.41
N PHE A 54 7.42 7.93 -2.06
CA PHE A 54 6.84 8.91 -1.13
C PHE A 54 6.45 8.20 0.15
N LEU A 55 6.88 8.73 1.30
CA LEU A 55 6.55 8.18 2.62
C LEU A 55 5.58 9.11 3.34
N GLU A 56 4.52 8.56 3.92
CA GLU A 56 3.56 9.28 4.74
C GLU A 56 3.32 8.53 6.07
N SER A 57 3.49 9.22 7.19
CA SER A 57 3.32 8.62 8.52
C SER A 57 1.88 8.74 9.01
N HIS A 58 1.43 7.73 9.74
CA HIS A 58 0.06 7.58 10.22
C HIS A 58 0.01 7.37 11.74
N PRO A 59 0.36 8.39 12.55
CA PRO A 59 0.20 8.30 13.99
C PRO A 59 -1.30 8.29 14.34
N ALA A 60 -1.76 7.25 15.03
CA ALA A 60 -3.10 7.18 15.58
C ALA A 60 -3.10 6.44 16.92
N ASP A 61 -4.10 6.72 17.75
CA ASP A 61 -4.25 6.08 19.07
C ASP A 61 -4.73 4.62 18.99
N THR A 62 -5.18 4.18 17.80
CA THR A 62 -5.74 2.85 17.56
C THR A 62 -5.18 2.23 16.29
N ILE A 63 -5.15 0.90 16.25
CA ILE A 63 -4.69 0.14 15.08
C ILE A 63 -5.57 0.44 13.87
N GLU A 64 -6.89 0.35 14.06
CA GLU A 64 -7.87 0.63 13.02
C GLU A 64 -7.72 2.05 12.48
N GLY A 65 -7.35 3.02 13.33
CA GLY A 65 -7.02 4.38 12.92
C GLY A 65 -5.80 4.44 11.99
N CYS A 66 -4.73 3.72 12.31
CA CYS A 66 -3.53 3.64 11.46
C CYS A 66 -3.86 3.04 10.09
N PHE A 67 -4.62 1.94 10.06
CA PHE A 67 -5.03 1.28 8.82
C PHE A 67 -5.97 2.15 7.98
N ALA A 68 -6.94 2.82 8.60
CA ALA A 68 -7.84 3.73 7.90
C ALA A 68 -7.10 4.92 7.29
N ALA A 69 -6.09 5.46 7.99
CA ALA A 69 -5.24 6.52 7.46
C ALA A 69 -4.39 6.04 6.27
N ALA A 70 -3.78 4.86 6.39
CA ALA A 70 -3.02 4.25 5.30
C ALA A 70 -3.90 3.99 4.06
N GLU A 71 -5.09 3.42 4.26
CA GLU A 71 -6.07 3.20 3.20
C GLU A 71 -6.48 4.52 2.54
N HIS A 72 -6.75 5.57 3.33
CA HIS A 72 -7.10 6.89 2.80
C HIS A 72 -5.99 7.47 1.92
N THR A 73 -4.73 7.41 2.38
CA THR A 73 -3.55 7.85 1.62
C THR A 73 -3.41 7.09 0.31
N VAL A 74 -3.58 5.76 0.34
CA VAL A 74 -3.49 4.94 -0.87
C VAL A 74 -4.60 5.25 -1.87
N HIS A 75 -5.85 5.43 -1.42
CA HIS A 75 -6.96 5.80 -2.31
C HIS A 75 -6.77 7.15 -3.00
N GLN A 76 -6.01 8.07 -2.38
CA GLN A 76 -5.68 9.38 -2.95
C GLN A 76 -4.46 9.34 -3.89
N ALA A 77 -3.69 8.26 -3.87
CA ALA A 77 -2.44 8.12 -4.62
C ALA A 77 -2.69 7.70 -6.08
N ASN A 78 -3.27 8.61 -6.87
CA ASN A 78 -3.49 8.33 -8.28
C ASN A 78 -2.16 8.19 -9.05
N GLY A 79 -2.03 7.13 -9.84
CA GLY A 79 -0.85 6.86 -10.66
C GLY A 79 0.35 6.26 -9.90
N ALA A 80 0.16 5.77 -8.67
CA ALA A 80 1.16 4.94 -8.01
C ALA A 80 1.20 3.54 -8.63
N ASP A 81 2.40 3.00 -8.79
CA ASP A 81 2.66 1.68 -9.38
C ASP A 81 2.60 0.57 -8.32
N ALA A 82 2.90 0.91 -7.06
CA ALA A 82 2.72 0.04 -5.90
C ALA A 82 2.62 0.87 -4.60
N TYR A 83 2.10 0.25 -3.54
CA TYR A 83 2.23 0.78 -2.18
C TYR A 83 2.70 -0.30 -1.20
N GLY A 84 3.21 0.16 -0.06
CA GLY A 84 3.43 -0.68 1.11
C GLY A 84 3.13 0.09 2.39
N PHE A 85 2.37 -0.51 3.29
CA PHE A 85 2.10 -0.02 4.63
C PHE A 85 2.96 -0.79 5.63
N CYS A 86 3.78 -0.07 6.38
CA CYS A 86 4.72 -0.63 7.34
C CYS A 86 4.32 -0.27 8.77
N TYR A 87 4.38 -1.25 9.68
CA TYR A 87 4.04 -1.08 11.08
C TYR A 87 4.76 -2.10 11.97
N ASP A 88 4.78 -1.82 13.26
CA ASP A 88 5.21 -2.76 14.29
C ASP A 88 3.99 -3.57 14.78
N GLY A 89 4.13 -4.89 14.74
CA GLY A 89 3.06 -5.84 15.00
C GLY A 89 3.60 -7.16 15.50
N TYR A 90 2.81 -8.21 15.35
CA TYR A 90 3.19 -9.56 15.73
C TYR A 90 2.72 -10.57 14.71
N VAL A 91 3.40 -11.71 14.68
CA VAL A 91 3.00 -12.89 13.94
C VAL A 91 2.75 -14.03 14.92
N GLU A 92 1.67 -14.77 14.71
CA GLU A 92 1.43 -16.00 15.46
C GLU A 92 2.00 -17.19 14.69
N VAL A 93 2.89 -17.93 15.33
CA VAL A 93 3.55 -19.11 14.76
C VAL A 93 3.37 -20.26 15.75
N ASP A 94 2.63 -21.29 15.33
CA ASP A 94 2.18 -22.37 16.20
C ASP A 94 1.46 -21.80 17.45
N ASP A 95 1.99 -22.04 18.65
CA ASP A 95 1.46 -21.53 19.92
C ASP A 95 2.26 -20.31 20.46
N ARG A 96 3.04 -19.63 19.61
CA ARG A 96 3.87 -18.47 19.98
C ARG A 96 3.42 -17.21 19.25
N THR A 97 3.35 -16.10 19.98
CA THR A 97 3.26 -14.75 19.42
C THR A 97 4.66 -14.15 19.41
N LEU A 98 5.13 -13.71 18.24
CA LEU A 98 6.45 -13.13 18.05
C LEU A 98 6.31 -11.70 17.53
N ASP A 99 7.11 -10.78 18.07
CA ASP A 99 7.17 -9.42 17.57
C ASP A 99 7.73 -9.40 16.15
N ALA A 100 7.15 -8.53 15.32
CA ALA A 100 7.54 -8.43 13.92
C ALA A 100 7.32 -7.02 13.38
N VAL A 101 8.33 -6.52 12.67
CA VAL A 101 8.13 -5.40 11.75
C VAL A 101 7.50 -5.97 10.49
N ILE A 102 6.33 -5.46 10.12
CA ILE A 102 5.51 -5.98 9.03
C ILE A 102 5.35 -4.89 7.97
N ALA A 103 5.54 -5.27 6.72
CA ALA A 103 5.23 -4.46 5.54
C ALA A 103 4.22 -5.21 4.69
N GLU A 104 3.06 -4.59 4.42
CA GLU A 104 2.04 -5.16 3.56
C GLU A 104 1.51 -4.19 2.52
N GLY A 105 1.25 -4.66 1.31
CA GLY A 105 0.89 -3.76 0.22
C GLY A 105 0.43 -4.46 -1.04
N GLY A 106 0.12 -3.67 -2.06
CA GLY A 106 -0.43 -4.16 -3.32
C GLY A 106 -0.12 -3.25 -4.50
N ILE A 107 -0.57 -3.69 -5.67
CA ILE A 107 -0.45 -2.96 -6.94
C ILE A 107 -1.85 -2.60 -7.48
N PRO A 108 -1.96 -1.57 -8.35
CA PRO A 108 -3.21 -1.23 -9.01
C PRO A 108 -3.84 -2.42 -9.76
N GLY A 109 -5.13 -2.65 -9.50
CA GLY A 109 -5.89 -3.73 -10.15
C GLY A 109 -5.48 -5.15 -9.73
N GLY A 110 -4.51 -5.30 -8.82
CA GLY A 110 -4.15 -6.59 -8.24
C GLY A 110 -5.27 -7.15 -7.36
N GLY A 111 -5.48 -8.47 -7.37
CA GLY A 111 -6.56 -9.10 -6.59
C GLY A 111 -6.33 -9.05 -5.08
N SER A 112 -5.11 -9.34 -4.63
CA SER A 112 -4.71 -9.34 -3.21
C SER A 112 -3.37 -8.64 -3.02
N GLY A 113 -3.15 -8.11 -1.83
CA GLY A 113 -1.85 -7.63 -1.39
C GLY A 113 -1.01 -8.75 -0.81
N HIS A 114 0.23 -8.43 -0.46
CA HIS A 114 1.21 -9.34 0.13
C HIS A 114 1.84 -8.71 1.36
N ALA A 115 2.05 -9.53 2.40
CA ALA A 115 2.73 -9.14 3.64
C ALA A 115 4.06 -9.90 3.78
N ILE A 116 5.12 -9.16 4.08
CA ILE A 116 6.43 -9.66 4.47
C ILE A 116 6.86 -9.01 5.79
N GLY A 117 7.76 -9.63 6.54
CA GLY A 117 8.24 -9.01 7.77
C GLY A 117 9.52 -9.61 8.32
N TYR A 118 10.16 -8.85 9.21
CA TYR A 118 11.23 -9.37 10.06
C TYR A 118 10.68 -9.67 11.44
N VAL A 119 10.81 -10.92 11.84
CA VAL A 119 10.59 -11.32 13.23
C VAL A 119 11.78 -10.86 14.07
N TYR A 120 11.50 -10.38 15.28
CA TYR A 120 12.54 -10.01 16.22
C TYR A 120 12.18 -10.41 17.64
N GLU A 121 13.20 -10.49 18.48
CA GLU A 121 13.06 -10.71 19.91
C GLU A 121 13.75 -9.57 20.67
N VAL A 122 13.15 -9.18 21.79
CA VAL A 122 13.73 -8.20 22.72
C VAL A 122 14.25 -8.94 23.94
N ASP A 123 15.54 -8.80 24.23
CA ASP A 123 16.14 -9.45 25.39
C ASP A 123 15.82 -8.73 26.72
N SER A 124 16.25 -9.32 27.84
CA SER A 124 16.03 -8.73 29.18
C SER A 124 16.68 -7.36 29.41
N THR A 125 17.58 -6.94 28.53
CA THR A 125 18.26 -5.63 28.56
C THR A 125 17.59 -4.59 27.66
N GLY A 126 16.58 -5.00 26.89
CA GLY A 126 15.92 -4.17 25.89
C GLY A 126 16.63 -4.15 24.53
N ALA A 127 17.61 -5.03 24.30
CA ALA A 127 18.29 -5.11 23.02
C ALA A 127 17.44 -5.91 22.02
N VAL A 128 17.27 -5.37 20.81
CA VAL A 128 16.49 -5.99 19.74
C VAL A 128 17.38 -6.86 18.86
N SER A 129 16.97 -8.10 18.60
CA SER A 129 17.63 -9.02 17.67
C SER A 129 16.67 -9.47 16.58
N PHE A 130 16.98 -9.15 15.33
CA PHE A 130 16.20 -9.52 14.15
C PHE A 130 16.68 -10.84 13.52
N GLU A 131 15.75 -11.57 12.92
CA GLU A 131 16.09 -12.61 11.95
C GLU A 131 16.87 -12.02 10.75
N SER A 132 17.72 -12.84 10.12
CA SER A 132 18.65 -12.36 9.09
C SER A 132 17.98 -11.94 7.76
N GLU A 133 16.84 -12.54 7.43
CA GLU A 133 16.13 -12.33 6.18
C GLU A 133 14.63 -12.11 6.45
N PRO A 134 13.96 -11.28 5.65
CA PRO A 134 12.53 -11.07 5.80
C PRO A 134 11.78 -12.32 5.34
N THR A 135 10.69 -12.64 6.01
CA THR A 135 9.86 -13.81 5.69
C THR A 135 8.53 -13.39 5.09
N TYR A 136 7.98 -14.24 4.23
CA TYR A 136 6.61 -14.07 3.76
C TYR A 136 5.62 -14.44 4.86
N ILE A 137 4.72 -13.51 5.19
CA ILE A 137 3.73 -13.67 6.26
C ILE A 137 2.41 -14.19 5.69
N GLY A 138 2.01 -13.71 4.50
CA GLY A 138 0.76 -14.14 3.88
C GLY A 138 0.14 -13.10 2.95
N THR A 139 -1.08 -13.39 2.51
CA THR A 139 -1.90 -12.45 1.73
C THR A 139 -2.39 -11.30 2.60
N ALA A 140 -2.54 -10.13 2.01
CA ALA A 140 -3.00 -8.91 2.66
C ALA A 140 -4.13 -8.25 1.88
N PRO A 141 -4.88 -7.31 2.48
CA PRO A 141 -5.76 -6.43 1.73
C PRO A 141 -4.99 -5.66 0.66
N ASN A 142 -5.59 -5.48 -0.52
CA ASN A 142 -5.10 -4.55 -1.53
C ASN A 142 -5.99 -3.30 -1.59
N PHE A 143 -5.50 -2.17 -1.08
CA PHE A 143 -6.21 -0.90 -1.14
C PHE A 143 -6.27 -0.33 -2.56
N MET A 144 -5.43 -0.80 -3.48
CA MET A 144 -5.40 -0.40 -4.89
C MET A 144 -6.24 -1.30 -5.82
N ILE A 145 -7.10 -2.17 -5.30
CA ILE A 145 -7.88 -3.11 -6.14
C ILE A 145 -8.75 -2.41 -7.21
N HIS A 146 -9.21 -1.19 -6.92
CA HIS A 146 -10.00 -0.37 -7.83
C HIS A 146 -9.18 0.70 -8.57
N ALA A 147 -7.87 0.81 -8.29
CA ALA A 147 -6.98 1.71 -8.99
C ALA A 147 -6.58 1.11 -10.35
N SER A 148 -6.33 1.99 -11.33
CA SER A 148 -5.72 1.58 -12.59
C SER A 148 -4.27 2.06 -12.62
N ALA A 149 -3.35 1.15 -12.98
CA ALA A 149 -1.97 1.55 -13.25
C ALA A 149 -1.99 2.55 -14.41
N HIS A 150 -1.33 3.70 -14.24
CA HIS A 150 -1.31 4.77 -15.22
C HIS A 150 -2.70 5.34 -15.59
N ALA A 151 -3.55 5.67 -14.60
CA ALA A 151 -4.67 6.57 -14.85
C ALA A 151 -4.14 7.95 -15.25
N TRP A 152 -3.85 8.13 -16.54
CA TRP A 152 -3.76 9.45 -17.14
C TRP A 152 -5.02 10.21 -16.73
N PRO A 153 -4.95 11.49 -16.34
CA PRO A 153 -6.17 12.27 -16.31
C PRO A 153 -6.77 12.11 -17.70
N VAL A 154 -8.00 11.59 -17.78
CA VAL A 154 -8.79 11.81 -18.97
C VAL A 154 -8.87 13.32 -19.07
N GLU A 155 -8.05 13.90 -19.94
CA GLU A 155 -8.23 15.29 -20.33
C GLU A 155 -9.69 15.37 -20.77
N ASP A 156 -10.41 16.30 -20.13
CA ASP A 156 -11.81 16.61 -20.36
C ASP A 156 -12.09 16.42 -21.84
N VAL A 157 -12.92 15.43 -22.17
CA VAL A 157 -13.32 15.15 -23.55
C VAL A 157 -13.79 16.46 -24.14
N GLU A 158 -13.02 17.01 -25.07
CA GLU A 158 -13.42 18.20 -25.81
C GLU A 158 -14.78 17.90 -26.41
N SER A 159 -15.82 18.52 -25.85
CA SER A 159 -17.18 18.52 -26.38
C SER A 159 -17.18 19.33 -27.68
N ALA A 160 -16.69 18.73 -28.76
CA ALA A 160 -16.82 19.23 -30.11
C ALA A 160 -18.05 18.60 -30.78
N GLY A 161 -19.00 19.47 -31.16
CA GLY A 161 -20.19 19.16 -31.98
C GLY A 161 -21.49 19.24 -31.16
N GLU A 162 -22.45 20.12 -31.41
CA GLU A 162 -22.91 20.70 -32.68
C GLU A 162 -23.53 22.08 -32.44
N THR A 163 -23.19 23.04 -33.30
CA THR A 163 -24.02 24.23 -33.54
C THR A 163 -25.13 23.84 -34.52
N PRO A 164 -26.42 24.02 -34.20
CA PRO A 164 -27.45 24.02 -35.23
C PRO A 164 -27.42 25.38 -35.94
N ASP A 165 -26.71 25.42 -37.06
CA ASP A 165 -26.98 26.36 -38.14
C ASP A 165 -28.35 25.97 -38.74
N GLN A 166 -29.36 26.80 -38.53
CA GLN A 166 -30.68 26.70 -39.17
C GLN A 166 -30.78 27.82 -40.22
N ILE A 167 -30.17 27.58 -41.38
CA ILE A 167 -30.64 28.06 -42.68
C ILE A 167 -31.73 27.04 -43.13
N GLU A 168 -32.87 27.33 -43.77
CA GLU A 168 -33.39 28.39 -44.63
C GLU A 168 -34.93 28.41 -44.42
N GLY A 169 -35.67 29.51 -44.57
CA GLY A 169 -36.07 30.06 -45.87
C GLY A 169 -37.61 30.14 -45.97
N ALA A 170 -38.15 31.28 -46.42
CA ALA A 170 -39.56 31.72 -46.39
C ALA A 170 -40.53 30.93 -47.31
N PRO A 171 -41.85 31.23 -47.29
CA PRO A 171 -42.43 32.34 -48.08
C PRO A 171 -43.50 33.17 -47.32
N GLY A 172 -43.66 34.49 -47.55
CA GLY A 172 -44.63 35.13 -48.47
C GLY A 172 -46.06 35.10 -47.91
N ALA A 173 -46.90 36.14 -47.81
CA ALA A 173 -47.11 37.41 -48.50
C ALA A 173 -48.00 38.32 -47.58
N GLU A 174 -47.86 39.66 -47.60
CA GLU A 174 -48.86 40.64 -48.12
C GLU A 174 -50.22 40.59 -47.38
N GLU A 175 -50.78 41.65 -46.80
CA GLU A 175 -50.86 43.08 -47.15
C GLU A 175 -50.83 44.01 -45.92
#